data_AF-A0A926GVK5-F1
#
_entry.id   AF-A0A926GVK5-F1
#
_cell.length_a   1.000
_cell.length_b   1.000
_cell.length_c   1.000
_cell.angle_alpha   90.00
_cell.angle_beta   90.00
_cell.angle_gamma   90.00
#
_symmetry.space_group_name_H-M   'P 1'
#
loop_
_entity.id
_entity.type
_entity.pdbx_description
1 polymer ?
#
loop_
_entity_poly.entity_id
_entity_poly.type
_entity_poly.pdbx_seq_one_letter_code
_entity_poly.pdbx_strand_id
1 'polypeptide(L)'
;MSDTQHKQSRTRNRVSTGDRFKIHLRLMTLNGKPWRILTLRPGTQAAFSTNFFHDTWHIISDGGGAKLLARIFWAMSYQREPNTLFVIHGEHIQPTPFDAEPSLPVVICPANITAPDGQAFRKLKAILKRLPPPTATVRLQTWGLDAALGEEHPIGSAFGEPSGGYTAFKRGDVWQKERMTLCGGLICYCAPPPILRWQAQCIHDICGDGWNNYLYLAEYAEHGWHQGDGEIQIFRDYREMLSVAIEARREVLQAGGEATREAVWNRVEIIKARREKARQTG
;
A
#
# COMPACT_ATOMS: atom_id res chain seq x y z
N MET A 1 -4.04 -5.89 -58.04
CA MET A 1 -3.22 -5.21 -57.02
C MET A 1 -3.91 -5.41 -55.69
N SER A 2 -3.28 -6.21 -54.83
CA SER A 2 -3.82 -6.76 -53.58
C SER A 2 -3.22 -5.98 -52.42
N ASP A 3 -3.97 -5.07 -51.82
CA ASP A 3 -3.55 -4.37 -50.60
C ASP A 3 -3.97 -5.16 -49.37
N THR A 4 -3.00 -5.88 -48.85
CA THR A 4 -3.05 -6.62 -47.60
C THR A 4 -3.00 -5.63 -46.44
N GLN A 5 -4.15 -5.33 -45.83
CA GLN A 5 -4.18 -4.58 -44.57
C GLN A 5 -3.49 -5.39 -43.47
N HIS A 6 -2.32 -4.91 -43.04
CA HIS A 6 -1.64 -5.40 -41.85
C HIS A 6 -2.51 -5.20 -40.61
N LYS A 7 -3.03 -6.32 -40.11
CA LYS A 7 -3.67 -6.47 -38.81
C LYS A 7 -2.65 -6.10 -37.73
N GLN A 8 -2.67 -4.85 -37.27
CA GLN A 8 -1.83 -4.42 -36.15
C GLN A 8 -2.13 -5.29 -34.93
N SER A 9 -1.09 -6.00 -34.50
CA SER A 9 -1.08 -6.82 -33.29
C SER A 9 -1.49 -6.00 -32.08
N ARG A 10 -2.60 -6.37 -31.43
CA ARG A 10 -3.07 -5.78 -30.17
C ARG A 10 -1.98 -5.92 -29.11
N THR A 11 -1.37 -4.81 -28.75
CA THR A 11 -0.50 -4.66 -27.58
C THR A 11 -1.25 -5.20 -26.34
N ARG A 12 -0.57 -6.04 -25.55
CA ARG A 12 -1.14 -6.68 -24.33
C ARG A 12 -1.93 -5.66 -23.51
N ASN A 13 -3.20 -5.97 -23.24
CA ASN A 13 -4.14 -5.13 -22.50
C ASN A 13 -3.53 -4.65 -21.17
N ARG A 14 -3.11 -3.38 -21.11
CA ARG A 14 -2.76 -2.68 -19.87
C ARG A 14 -3.98 -2.65 -18.95
N VAL A 15 -3.85 -3.10 -17.70
CA VAL A 15 -4.94 -3.06 -16.72
C VAL A 15 -4.88 -1.71 -16.00
N SER A 16 -5.80 -0.80 -16.35
CA SER A 16 -5.94 0.52 -15.74
C SER A 16 -6.33 0.44 -14.26
N THR A 17 -5.73 1.30 -13.44
CA THR A 17 -6.01 1.50 -12.00
C THR A 17 -6.97 2.68 -11.73
N GLY A 18 -7.67 3.17 -12.77
CA GLY A 18 -8.70 4.20 -12.63
C GLY A 18 -9.98 3.72 -11.93
N ASP A 19 -11.05 4.53 -12.00
CA ASP A 19 -12.36 4.15 -11.46
C ASP A 19 -12.79 2.77 -12.00
N ARG A 20 -13.33 1.94 -11.09
CA ARG A 20 -13.82 0.58 -11.39
C ARG A 20 -12.77 -0.42 -11.88
N PHE A 21 -11.55 -0.33 -11.37
CA PHE A 21 -10.54 -1.34 -11.65
C PHE A 21 -10.99 -2.74 -11.20
N LYS A 22 -10.56 -3.76 -11.95
CA LYS A 22 -10.97 -5.14 -11.73
C LYS A 22 -10.08 -5.79 -10.68
N ILE A 23 -10.70 -6.53 -9.76
CA ILE A 23 -10.06 -7.29 -8.69
C ILE A 23 -10.57 -8.72 -8.67
N HIS A 24 -9.83 -9.60 -7.99
CA HIS A 24 -10.24 -10.98 -7.77
C HIS A 24 -10.92 -11.12 -6.41
N LEU A 25 -12.08 -11.76 -6.40
CA LEU A 25 -12.79 -12.20 -5.19
C LEU A 25 -12.58 -13.69 -5.01
N ARG A 26 -12.23 -14.11 -3.80
CA ARG A 26 -12.24 -15.50 -3.35
C ARG A 26 -13.12 -15.65 -2.13
N LEU A 27 -14.01 -16.63 -2.18
CA LEU A 27 -14.80 -17.06 -1.03
C LEU A 27 -14.09 -18.26 -0.41
N MET A 28 -13.71 -18.15 0.87
CA MET A 28 -12.87 -19.16 1.53
C MET A 28 -13.31 -19.37 2.96
N THR A 29 -13.20 -20.59 3.45
CA THR A 29 -13.35 -20.87 4.88
C THR A 29 -11.98 -20.81 5.55
N LEU A 30 -11.77 -19.82 6.42
CA LEU A 30 -10.56 -19.68 7.23
C LEU A 30 -10.96 -19.72 8.70
N ASN A 31 -10.28 -20.57 9.47
CA ASN A 31 -10.58 -20.77 10.89
C ASN A 31 -12.06 -21.09 11.17
N GLY A 32 -12.69 -21.90 10.32
CA GLY A 32 -14.10 -22.30 10.45
C GLY A 32 -15.11 -21.22 10.08
N LYS A 33 -14.67 -20.02 9.64
CA LYS A 33 -15.54 -18.91 9.24
C LYS A 33 -15.45 -18.63 7.74
N PRO A 34 -16.53 -18.20 7.08
CA PRO A 34 -16.47 -17.74 5.71
C PRO A 34 -15.81 -16.36 5.62
N TRP A 35 -14.92 -16.20 4.65
CA TRP A 35 -14.19 -14.97 4.35
C TRP A 35 -14.32 -14.59 2.88
N ARG A 36 -14.37 -13.28 2.63
CA ARG A 36 -14.34 -12.67 1.31
C ARG A 36 -12.97 -12.01 1.13
N ILE A 37 -12.11 -12.66 0.36
CA ILE A 37 -10.74 -12.21 0.12
C ILE A 37 -10.69 -11.47 -1.22
N LEU A 38 -10.49 -10.16 -1.16
CA LEU A 38 -10.28 -9.31 -2.32
C LEU A 38 -8.77 -9.17 -2.58
N THR A 39 -8.32 -9.36 -3.82
CA THR A 39 -6.92 -9.17 -4.19
C THR A 39 -6.80 -8.43 -5.51
N LEU A 40 -5.67 -7.77 -5.72
CA LEU A 40 -5.29 -7.27 -7.05
C LEU A 40 -5.21 -8.43 -8.06
N ARG A 41 -5.44 -8.10 -9.33
CA ARG A 41 -5.29 -9.06 -10.44
C ARG A 41 -3.82 -9.17 -10.83
N PRO A 42 -3.36 -10.33 -11.28
CA PRO A 42 -2.07 -10.43 -11.94
C PRO A 42 -1.94 -9.39 -13.08
N GLY A 43 -0.79 -8.73 -13.17
CA GLY A 43 -0.48 -7.67 -14.12
C GLY A 43 -1.00 -6.28 -13.73
N THR A 44 -1.63 -6.11 -12.56
CA THR A 44 -1.99 -4.78 -12.06
C THR A 44 -0.70 -3.99 -11.79
N GLN A 45 -0.59 -2.81 -12.37
CA GLN A 45 0.62 -1.99 -12.25
C GLN A 45 0.64 -1.26 -10.91
N ALA A 46 1.06 -1.96 -9.86
CA ALA A 46 1.29 -1.40 -8.54
C ALA A 46 2.36 -2.20 -7.83
N ALA A 47 3.15 -1.52 -7.02
CA ALA A 47 4.21 -2.12 -6.25
C ALA A 47 4.23 -1.47 -4.86
N PHE A 48 4.23 -2.31 -3.84
CA PHE A 48 4.23 -1.91 -2.46
C PHE A 48 5.36 -2.64 -1.74
N SER A 49 5.96 -1.99 -0.75
CA SER A 49 6.87 -2.62 0.21
C SER A 49 6.37 -2.35 1.62
N THR A 50 6.86 -3.11 2.59
CA THR A 50 6.62 -2.86 4.01
C THR A 50 7.92 -3.01 4.78
N ASN A 51 8.13 -2.16 5.77
CA ASN A 51 9.18 -2.36 6.77
C ASN A 51 8.67 -1.97 8.16
N PHE A 52 9.43 -2.36 9.18
CA PHE A 52 9.25 -1.87 10.55
C PHE A 52 10.47 -1.01 10.90
N PHE A 53 10.25 0.27 11.17
CA PHE A 53 11.32 1.23 11.45
C PHE A 53 10.75 2.34 12.35
N HIS A 54 11.57 2.92 13.25
CA HIS A 54 11.10 3.89 14.26
C HIS A 54 9.82 3.45 15.00
N ASP A 55 9.76 2.17 15.38
CA ASP A 55 8.63 1.55 16.07
C ASP A 55 7.28 1.66 15.34
N THR A 56 7.29 1.90 14.03
CA THR A 56 6.10 1.98 13.19
C THR A 56 6.19 1.09 11.95
N TRP A 57 5.05 0.60 11.48
CA TRP A 57 4.95 -0.16 10.23
C TRP A 57 4.72 0.77 9.04
N HIS A 58 5.61 0.75 8.06
CA HIS A 58 5.40 1.54 6.84
C HIS A 58 4.79 0.70 5.72
N ILE A 59 3.90 1.32 4.95
CA ILE A 59 3.50 0.89 3.60
C ILE A 59 4.14 1.87 2.63
N ILE A 60 5.03 1.36 1.77
CA ILE A 60 5.86 2.20 0.91
C ILE A 60 5.46 1.96 -0.55
N SER A 61 5.31 3.01 -1.35
CA SER A 61 4.97 2.88 -2.77
C SER A 61 5.41 4.07 -3.63
N ASP A 62 5.09 4.01 -4.93
CA ASP A 62 5.12 5.15 -5.84
C ASP A 62 3.75 5.86 -5.88
N GLY A 63 3.66 6.99 -6.59
CA GLY A 63 2.38 7.71 -6.71
C GLY A 63 1.27 6.88 -7.39
N GLY A 64 1.62 5.94 -8.27
CA GLY A 64 0.65 5.03 -8.87
C GLY A 64 0.03 4.09 -7.84
N GLY A 65 0.85 3.51 -6.96
CA GLY A 65 0.39 2.67 -5.87
C GLY A 65 -0.34 3.45 -4.78
N ALA A 66 0.05 4.69 -4.49
CA ALA A 66 -0.69 5.57 -3.58
C ALA A 66 -2.13 5.83 -4.05
N LYS A 67 -2.31 6.21 -5.33
CA LYS A 67 -3.65 6.38 -5.94
C LYS A 67 -4.50 5.12 -5.86
N LEU A 68 -3.88 3.95 -6.09
CA LEU A 68 -4.56 2.67 -5.96
C LEU A 68 -4.94 2.38 -4.51
N LEU A 69 -4.06 2.66 -3.55
CA LEU A 69 -4.30 2.45 -2.12
C LEU A 69 -5.44 3.35 -1.62
N ALA A 70 -5.46 4.62 -2.03
CA ALA A 70 -6.57 5.55 -1.77
C ALA A 70 -7.91 4.97 -2.25
N ARG A 71 -7.95 4.45 -3.49
CA ARG A 71 -9.15 3.79 -4.03
C ARG A 71 -9.55 2.55 -3.23
N ILE A 72 -8.59 1.74 -2.78
CA ILE A 72 -8.86 0.58 -1.93
C ILE A 72 -9.45 1.02 -0.60
N PHE A 73 -8.84 2.00 0.09
CA PHE A 73 -9.33 2.50 1.38
C PHE A 73 -10.75 3.04 1.24
N TRP A 74 -10.99 3.87 0.22
CA TRP A 74 -12.30 4.41 -0.08
C TRP A 74 -13.34 3.31 -0.29
N ALA A 75 -13.06 2.33 -1.15
CA ALA A 75 -14.00 1.25 -1.42
C ALA A 75 -14.26 0.36 -0.19
N MET A 76 -13.23 0.06 0.60
CA MET A 76 -13.38 -0.71 1.83
C MET A 76 -14.23 0.03 2.87
N SER A 77 -14.27 1.36 2.84
CA SER A 77 -15.16 2.15 3.72
C SER A 77 -16.66 1.92 3.45
N TYR A 78 -17.05 1.47 2.26
CA TYR A 78 -18.45 1.17 1.92
C TYR A 78 -18.79 -0.31 2.03
N GLN A 79 -17.83 -1.15 2.45
CA GLN A 79 -18.09 -2.57 2.64
C GLN A 79 -19.11 -2.78 3.76
N ARG A 80 -20.05 -3.70 3.52
CA ARG A 80 -21.11 -4.07 4.46
C ARG A 80 -21.06 -5.54 4.86
N GLU A 81 -20.35 -6.35 4.09
CA GLU A 81 -20.21 -7.77 4.34
C GLU A 81 -19.12 -8.03 5.39
N PRO A 82 -19.44 -8.72 6.51
CA PRO A 82 -18.44 -9.08 7.51
C PRO A 82 -17.41 -10.04 6.93
N ASN A 83 -16.25 -10.14 7.59
CA ASN A 83 -15.13 -10.98 7.16
C ASN A 83 -14.68 -10.70 5.70
N THR A 84 -14.79 -9.44 5.27
CA THR A 84 -14.27 -8.99 3.98
C THR A 84 -12.97 -8.25 4.19
N LEU A 85 -11.94 -8.66 3.45
CA LEU A 85 -10.62 -8.06 3.54
C LEU A 85 -10.04 -7.85 2.15
N PHE A 86 -9.19 -6.83 2.01
CA PHE A 86 -8.38 -6.63 0.83
C PHE A 86 -6.93 -7.02 1.14
N VAL A 87 -6.33 -7.89 0.32
CA VAL A 87 -4.95 -8.33 0.47
C VAL A 87 -4.11 -7.83 -0.70
N ILE A 88 -3.03 -7.13 -0.37
CA ILE A 88 -1.93 -6.83 -1.28
C ILE A 88 -0.84 -7.87 -1.02
N HIS A 89 -0.57 -8.69 -2.03
CA HIS A 89 0.37 -9.82 -1.92
C HIS A 89 0.98 -10.18 -3.28
N GLY A 90 1.90 -11.16 -3.25
CA GLY A 90 2.50 -11.74 -4.45
C GLY A 90 3.37 -10.73 -5.18
N GLU A 91 3.22 -10.62 -6.50
CA GLU A 91 3.98 -9.69 -7.33
C GLU A 91 3.77 -8.21 -7.00
N HIS A 92 2.72 -7.87 -6.24
CA HIS A 92 2.47 -6.50 -5.81
C HIS A 92 3.24 -6.14 -4.53
N ILE A 93 3.86 -7.12 -3.86
CA ILE A 93 4.74 -6.91 -2.70
C ILE A 93 6.19 -7.10 -3.15
N GLN A 94 6.94 -6.02 -3.12
CA GLN A 94 8.36 -5.97 -3.45
C GLN A 94 9.18 -5.96 -2.16
N PRO A 95 10.48 -6.32 -2.21
CA PRO A 95 11.40 -6.04 -1.12
C PRO A 95 11.39 -4.55 -0.73
N THR A 96 11.92 -4.23 0.43
CA THR A 96 12.10 -2.84 0.88
C THR A 96 12.98 -2.06 -0.12
N PRO A 97 12.65 -0.80 -0.45
CA PRO A 97 13.44 -0.02 -1.40
C PRO A 97 14.76 0.53 -0.80
N PHE A 98 15.10 0.14 0.43
CA PHE A 98 16.27 0.63 1.16
C PHE A 98 17.39 -0.43 1.24
N ASP A 99 17.04 -1.66 1.61
CA ASP A 99 17.99 -2.74 1.88
C ASP A 99 17.59 -4.09 1.23
N ALA A 100 16.53 -4.07 0.42
CA ALA A 100 15.96 -5.24 -0.25
C ALA A 100 15.64 -6.41 0.69
N GLU A 101 15.26 -6.10 1.94
CA GLU A 101 14.69 -7.07 2.85
C GLU A 101 13.30 -7.52 2.37
N PRO A 102 12.91 -8.79 2.59
CA PRO A 102 11.58 -9.27 2.22
C PRO A 102 10.47 -8.50 2.94
N SER A 103 9.55 -7.92 2.18
CA SER A 103 8.34 -7.28 2.74
C SER A 103 7.26 -8.30 3.09
N LEU A 104 6.39 -7.91 4.00
CA LEU A 104 5.22 -8.66 4.43
C LEU A 104 3.98 -8.24 3.61
N PRO A 105 3.04 -9.16 3.35
CA PRO A 105 1.79 -8.80 2.70
C PRO A 105 0.92 -7.91 3.60
N VAL A 106 0.13 -7.03 2.96
CA VAL A 106 -0.72 -6.05 3.62
C VAL A 106 -2.19 -6.47 3.51
N VAL A 107 -2.92 -6.32 4.61
CA VAL A 107 -4.36 -6.53 4.74
C VAL A 107 -5.01 -5.21 5.13
N ILE A 108 -6.06 -4.83 4.40
CA ILE A 108 -6.91 -3.68 4.72
C ILE A 108 -8.29 -4.20 5.10
N CYS A 109 -8.75 -3.85 6.30
CA CYS A 109 -10.01 -4.34 6.83
C CYS A 109 -10.91 -3.21 7.40
N PRO A 110 -12.21 -3.18 7.08
CA PRO A 110 -13.13 -2.22 7.67
C PRO A 110 -13.43 -2.64 9.12
N ALA A 111 -12.98 -1.84 10.08
CA ALA A 111 -13.24 -2.09 11.49
C ALA A 111 -14.74 -2.07 11.78
N ASN A 112 -15.14 -2.68 12.90
CA ASN A 112 -16.52 -2.94 13.36
C ASN A 112 -17.24 -4.10 12.66
N ILE A 113 -16.96 -4.39 11.38
CA ILE A 113 -17.60 -5.53 10.66
C ILE A 113 -16.62 -6.66 10.35
N THR A 114 -15.32 -6.37 10.33
CA THR A 114 -14.26 -7.37 10.16
C THR A 114 -13.20 -7.14 11.22
N ALA A 115 -12.94 -8.16 12.05
CA ALA A 115 -11.87 -8.14 13.04
C ALA A 115 -10.68 -8.98 12.56
N PRO A 116 -9.43 -8.54 12.75
CA PRO A 116 -8.26 -9.37 12.51
C PRO A 116 -8.34 -10.68 13.31
N ASP A 117 -8.16 -11.82 12.63
CA ASP A 117 -8.12 -13.14 13.25
C ASP A 117 -6.75 -13.77 12.96
N GLY A 118 -5.89 -13.82 13.98
CA GLY A 118 -4.53 -14.31 13.82
C GLY A 118 -4.44 -15.75 13.35
N GLN A 119 -5.39 -16.62 13.69
CA GLN A 119 -5.41 -18.00 13.22
C GLN A 119 -5.85 -18.07 11.75
N ALA A 120 -6.89 -17.34 11.38
CA ALA A 120 -7.34 -17.23 9.99
C ALA A 120 -6.24 -16.63 9.10
N PHE A 121 -5.54 -15.59 9.58
CA PHE A 121 -4.52 -14.89 8.82
C PHE A 121 -3.22 -15.70 8.69
N ARG A 122 -2.85 -16.50 9.70
CA ARG A 122 -1.78 -17.51 9.54
C ARG A 122 -2.12 -18.52 8.43
N LYS A 123 -3.35 -19.04 8.43
CA LYS A 123 -3.84 -19.96 7.39
C LYS A 123 -3.82 -19.28 6.01
N LEU A 124 -4.29 -18.04 5.91
CA LEU A 124 -4.24 -17.25 4.69
C LEU A 124 -2.80 -17.06 4.20
N LYS A 125 -1.89 -16.61 5.09
CA LYS A 125 -0.48 -16.40 4.77
C LYS A 125 0.18 -17.64 4.20
N ALA A 126 -0.08 -18.81 4.79
CA ALA A 126 0.47 -20.08 4.33
C ALA A 126 0.10 -20.42 2.89
N ILE A 127 -1.06 -19.96 2.40
CA ILE A 127 -1.56 -20.24 1.06
C ILE A 127 -1.39 -19.08 0.07
N LEU A 128 -0.92 -17.89 0.47
CA LEU A 128 -0.86 -16.70 -0.39
C LEU A 128 -0.07 -16.90 -1.69
N LYS A 129 0.97 -17.74 -1.67
CA LYS A 129 1.78 -18.07 -2.86
C LYS A 129 1.05 -18.94 -3.87
N ARG A 130 0.01 -19.66 -3.43
CA ARG A 130 -0.77 -20.61 -4.22
C ARG A 130 -2.25 -20.47 -3.90
N LEU A 131 -2.76 -19.23 -3.93
CA LEU A 131 -4.18 -19.00 -3.74
C LEU A 131 -4.98 -19.79 -4.77
N PRO A 132 -6.16 -20.34 -4.38
CA PRO A 132 -7.04 -20.98 -5.34
C PRO A 132 -7.43 -20.01 -6.46
N PRO A 133 -7.93 -20.51 -7.60
CA PRO A 133 -8.54 -19.67 -8.62
C PRO A 133 -9.58 -18.73 -8.02
N PRO A 134 -9.72 -17.49 -8.55
CA PRO A 134 -10.72 -16.56 -8.05
C PRO A 134 -12.13 -17.15 -8.26
N THR A 135 -12.99 -16.99 -7.25
CA THR A 135 -14.42 -17.30 -7.37
C THR A 135 -15.07 -16.37 -8.41
N ALA A 136 -14.66 -15.10 -8.42
CA ALA A 136 -15.13 -14.13 -9.39
C ALA A 136 -14.10 -13.03 -9.65
N THR A 137 -14.23 -12.36 -10.79
CA THR A 137 -13.62 -11.04 -11.02
C THR A 137 -14.68 -9.98 -10.81
N VAL A 138 -14.46 -9.07 -9.88
CA VAL A 138 -15.40 -7.96 -9.57
C VAL A 138 -14.75 -6.62 -9.88
N ARG A 139 -15.57 -5.58 -10.07
CA ARG A 139 -15.08 -4.20 -10.20
C ARG A 139 -15.14 -3.55 -8.83
N LEU A 140 -14.02 -3.00 -8.37
CA LEU A 140 -13.99 -2.25 -7.12
C LEU A 140 -14.59 -0.86 -7.38
N GLN A 141 -15.74 -0.58 -6.78
CA GLN A 141 -16.44 0.67 -6.98
C GLN A 141 -15.86 1.74 -6.05
N THR A 142 -15.50 2.89 -6.59
CA THR A 142 -14.97 4.04 -5.84
C THR A 142 -15.89 5.25 -5.98
N TRP A 143 -17.21 5.02 -5.88
CA TRP A 143 -18.22 6.06 -6.08
C TRP A 143 -17.99 7.25 -5.16
N GLY A 144 -18.07 8.44 -5.74
CA GLY A 144 -17.91 9.69 -5.00
C GLY A 144 -16.46 10.02 -4.60
N LEU A 145 -15.47 9.14 -4.81
CA LEU A 145 -14.08 9.47 -4.49
C LEU A 145 -13.61 10.64 -5.34
N ASP A 146 -13.74 10.56 -6.66
CA ASP A 146 -13.23 11.61 -7.56
C ASP A 146 -13.92 12.97 -7.29
N ALA A 147 -15.19 12.96 -6.88
CA ALA A 147 -15.91 14.17 -6.45
C ALA A 147 -15.36 14.69 -5.11
N ALA A 148 -15.17 13.81 -4.12
CA ALA A 148 -14.64 14.15 -2.80
C ALA A 148 -13.16 14.58 -2.83
N LEU A 149 -12.43 14.28 -3.91
CA LEU A 149 -11.08 14.77 -4.16
C LEU A 149 -11.06 16.13 -4.87
N GLY A 150 -12.17 16.53 -5.51
CA GLY A 150 -12.32 17.83 -6.16
C GLY A 150 -12.85 18.93 -5.24
N GLU A 151 -13.30 18.57 -4.04
CA GLU A 151 -13.63 19.52 -2.97
C GLU A 151 -12.33 19.99 -2.30
N GLU A 152 -12.20 21.30 -2.01
CA GLU A 152 -11.04 21.83 -1.29
C GLU A 152 -10.87 21.11 0.04
N HIS A 153 -9.78 20.34 0.15
CA HIS A 153 -9.49 19.58 1.36
C HIS A 153 -8.77 20.48 2.37
N PRO A 154 -9.17 20.49 3.66
CA PRO A 154 -8.49 21.28 4.69
C PRO A 154 -7.01 20.91 4.92
N ILE A 155 -6.47 19.86 4.26
CA ILE A 155 -5.05 19.49 4.35
C ILE A 155 -4.11 20.57 3.78
N GLY A 156 -4.62 21.55 3.03
CA GLY A 156 -3.89 22.79 2.75
C GLY A 156 -3.41 23.55 4.00
N SER A 157 -3.93 23.21 5.19
CA SER A 157 -3.50 23.72 6.49
C SER A 157 -2.72 22.70 7.33
N ALA A 158 -2.16 21.60 6.78
CA ALA A 158 -1.64 20.46 7.54
C ALA A 158 -0.48 20.74 8.55
N PHE A 159 -0.01 21.98 8.69
CA PHE A 159 0.84 22.44 9.80
C PHE A 159 0.39 23.75 10.45
N GLY A 160 -0.66 24.40 9.94
CA GLY A 160 -1.34 25.49 10.62
C GLY A 160 -2.45 24.89 11.47
N GLU A 161 -2.51 25.24 12.75
CA GLU A 161 -3.57 24.79 13.66
C GLU A 161 -4.93 24.78 12.95
N PRO A 162 -5.54 23.61 12.76
CA PRO A 162 -6.86 23.54 12.15
C PRO A 162 -7.80 24.28 13.07
N SER A 163 -8.64 25.15 12.50
CA SER A 163 -9.72 25.84 13.20
C SER A 163 -10.64 24.85 13.93
N GLY A 164 -10.30 24.46 15.16
CA GLY A 164 -11.06 23.69 16.16
C GLY A 164 -11.59 22.29 15.80
N GLY A 165 -11.82 21.97 14.52
CA GLY A 165 -12.58 20.81 14.08
C GLY A 165 -11.77 19.52 13.94
N TYR A 166 -10.52 19.60 13.46
CA TYR A 166 -9.68 18.41 13.23
C TYR A 166 -9.18 17.77 14.54
N THR A 167 -8.77 18.59 15.51
CA THR A 167 -8.35 18.12 16.84
C THR A 167 -9.55 17.56 17.63
N ALA A 168 -10.74 18.15 17.47
CA ALA A 168 -11.98 17.59 18.02
C ALA A 168 -12.38 16.27 17.32
N PHE A 169 -12.21 16.18 15.99
CA PHE A 169 -12.51 14.98 15.21
C PHE A 169 -11.59 13.81 15.58
N LYS A 170 -10.27 14.02 15.66
CA LYS A 170 -9.27 13.00 16.07
C LYS A 170 -9.42 12.50 17.51
N ARG A 171 -10.14 13.23 18.37
CA ARG A 171 -10.34 12.88 19.79
C ARG A 171 -11.59 12.03 20.06
N GLY A 172 -12.40 11.72 19.03
CA GLY A 172 -13.60 10.91 19.20
C GLY A 172 -13.33 9.39 19.28
N ASP A 173 -14.23 8.64 19.92
CA ASP A 173 -14.19 7.17 20.10
C ASP A 173 -13.96 6.37 18.80
N VAL A 174 -14.27 6.95 17.65
CA VAL A 174 -14.09 6.31 16.34
C VAL A 174 -12.60 6.19 15.99
N TRP A 175 -11.78 7.20 16.31
CA TRP A 175 -10.33 7.20 16.03
C TRP A 175 -9.56 6.26 16.92
N GLN A 176 -10.05 6.05 18.14
CA GLN A 176 -9.57 4.99 19.02
C GLN A 176 -9.82 3.58 18.48
N LYS A 177 -10.42 3.38 17.30
CA LYS A 177 -10.60 2.07 16.66
C LYS A 177 -9.73 1.86 15.42
N GLU A 178 -8.96 2.87 15.01
CA GLU A 178 -7.96 2.72 13.94
C GLU A 178 -6.75 1.96 14.49
N ARG A 179 -6.28 0.94 13.78
CA ARG A 179 -5.16 0.10 14.21
C ARG A 179 -4.29 -0.28 13.02
N MET A 180 -2.98 -0.30 13.25
CA MET A 180 -1.99 -0.94 12.40
C MET A 180 -1.26 -2.00 13.22
N THR A 181 -1.35 -3.27 12.84
CA THR A 181 -0.76 -4.35 13.65
C THR A 181 -0.20 -5.47 12.77
N LEU A 182 0.79 -6.20 13.29
CA LEU A 182 1.21 -7.47 12.71
C LEU A 182 0.29 -8.60 13.22
N CYS A 183 -0.58 -9.14 12.37
CA CYS A 183 -1.52 -10.20 12.74
C CYS A 183 -1.37 -11.43 11.84
N GLY A 184 -1.04 -12.57 12.43
CA GLY A 184 -0.85 -13.82 11.70
C GLY A 184 0.27 -13.77 10.65
N GLY A 185 1.23 -12.86 10.82
CA GLY A 185 2.32 -12.63 9.88
C GLY A 185 1.96 -11.76 8.67
N LEU A 186 0.84 -11.04 8.73
CA LEU A 186 0.37 -10.06 7.76
C LEU A 186 0.29 -8.67 8.43
N ILE A 187 0.65 -7.62 7.71
CA ILE A 187 0.48 -6.24 8.18
C ILE A 187 -0.99 -5.88 8.01
N CYS A 188 -1.68 -5.54 9.09
CA CYS A 188 -3.11 -5.33 9.12
C CYS A 188 -3.42 -3.89 9.48
N TYR A 189 -3.89 -3.13 8.50
CA TYR A 189 -4.49 -1.83 8.70
C TYR A 189 -6.01 -1.98 8.80
N CYS A 190 -6.58 -1.61 9.93
CA CYS A 190 -8.00 -1.69 10.17
C CYS A 190 -8.54 -0.39 10.75
N ALA A 191 -9.58 0.15 10.11
CA ALA A 191 -10.16 1.41 10.53
C ALA A 191 -11.68 1.46 10.25
N PRO A 192 -12.46 2.19 11.07
CA PRO A 192 -13.86 2.44 10.78
C PRO A 192 -14.07 3.17 9.44
N PRO A 193 -15.26 3.02 8.82
CA PRO A 193 -15.56 3.67 7.53
C PRO A 193 -15.23 5.16 7.41
N PRO A 194 -15.53 6.04 8.40
CA PRO A 194 -15.19 7.46 8.27
C PRO A 194 -13.68 7.71 8.16
N ILE A 195 -12.88 6.92 8.89
CA ILE A 195 -11.41 7.03 8.89
C ILE A 195 -10.85 6.49 7.59
N LEU A 196 -11.36 5.36 7.08
CA LEU A 196 -10.95 4.86 5.77
C LEU A 196 -11.18 5.88 4.65
N ARG A 197 -12.29 6.63 4.68
CA ARG A 197 -12.54 7.70 3.70
C ARG A 197 -11.59 8.87 3.87
N TRP A 198 -11.38 9.30 5.11
CA TRP A 198 -10.45 10.38 5.44
C TRP A 198 -9.04 10.04 4.95
N GLN A 199 -8.53 8.87 5.34
CA GLN A 199 -7.21 8.41 4.96
C GLN A 199 -7.08 8.21 3.45
N ALA A 200 -8.13 7.74 2.77
CA ALA A 200 -8.13 7.68 1.30
C ALA A 200 -7.89 9.05 0.64
N GLN A 201 -8.50 10.11 1.15
CA GLN A 201 -8.26 11.48 0.66
C GLN A 201 -6.84 11.95 0.99
N CYS A 202 -6.39 11.77 2.23
CA CYS A 202 -5.02 12.14 2.63
C CYS A 202 -3.96 11.46 1.76
N ILE A 203 -4.09 10.14 1.51
CA ILE A 203 -3.18 9.37 0.66
C ILE A 203 -3.15 9.92 -0.76
N HIS A 204 -4.30 10.36 -1.28
CA HIS A 204 -4.36 10.98 -2.61
C HIS A 204 -3.62 12.32 -2.63
N ASP A 205 -3.75 13.12 -1.57
CA ASP A 205 -3.16 14.46 -1.52
C ASP A 205 -1.63 14.41 -1.40
N ILE A 206 -1.08 13.49 -0.60
CA ILE A 206 0.38 13.30 -0.49
C ILE A 206 1.00 12.65 -1.74
N CYS A 207 0.19 12.18 -2.68
CA CYS A 207 0.66 11.69 -3.98
C CYS A 207 1.01 12.84 -4.96
N GLY A 208 0.56 14.07 -4.70
CA GLY A 208 0.74 15.23 -5.58
C GLY A 208 2.12 15.92 -5.47
N ASP A 209 2.15 17.20 -5.83
CA ASP A 209 3.29 18.11 -5.60
C ASP A 209 3.31 18.71 -4.18
N GLY A 210 2.61 18.04 -3.25
CA GLY A 210 2.61 18.41 -1.85
C GLY A 210 4.00 18.34 -1.22
N TRP A 211 4.18 19.12 -0.16
CA TRP A 211 5.44 19.25 0.58
C TRP A 211 5.82 17.97 1.35
N ASN A 212 4.86 17.09 1.62
CA ASN A 212 5.05 15.84 2.35
C ASN A 212 4.81 14.63 1.47
N ASN A 213 5.67 13.64 1.64
CA ASN A 213 5.61 12.36 0.96
C ASN A 213 5.24 11.20 1.92
N TYR A 214 4.71 11.51 3.10
CA TYR A 214 4.30 10.54 4.10
C TYR A 214 3.01 10.94 4.84
N LEU A 215 2.35 9.95 5.44
CA LEU A 215 1.10 10.10 6.20
C LEU A 215 1.05 9.06 7.33
N TYR A 216 0.82 9.51 8.57
CA TYR A 216 0.62 8.60 9.69
C TYR A 216 -0.75 7.90 9.66
N LEU A 217 -0.75 6.66 10.11
CA LEU A 217 -1.91 5.80 10.31
C LEU A 217 -1.96 5.36 11.77
N ALA A 218 -3.16 5.24 12.32
CA ALA A 218 -3.37 4.84 13.72
C ALA A 218 -2.54 5.71 14.69
N GLU A 219 -2.69 7.03 14.56
CA GLU A 219 -2.03 8.01 15.44
C GLU A 219 -2.57 7.93 16.87
N TYR A 220 -1.69 8.06 17.85
CA TYR A 220 -2.05 8.18 19.27
C TYR A 220 -1.89 9.61 19.75
N ALA A 221 -2.90 10.13 20.45
CA ALA A 221 -2.96 11.52 20.90
C ALA A 221 -2.03 11.85 22.09
N GLU A 222 -1.38 10.85 22.70
CA GLU A 222 -0.83 10.99 24.06
C GLU A 222 0.52 11.69 24.17
N HIS A 223 1.31 11.84 23.09
CA HIS A 223 2.73 12.23 23.24
C HIS A 223 3.16 13.53 22.57
N GLY A 224 2.24 14.39 22.09
CA GLY A 224 2.57 15.72 21.55
C GLY A 224 3.37 15.73 20.23
N TRP A 225 3.95 14.60 19.85
CA TRP A 225 4.53 14.30 18.54
C TRP A 225 3.56 13.37 17.80
N HIS A 226 3.24 13.68 16.56
CA HIS A 226 2.40 12.84 15.69
C HIS A 226 3.14 11.52 15.42
N GLN A 227 2.90 10.51 16.26
CA GLN A 227 3.38 9.14 16.07
C GLN A 227 2.17 8.21 16.01
N GLY A 228 2.23 7.25 15.10
CA GLY A 228 1.21 6.22 14.94
C GLY A 228 1.83 4.85 14.69
N ASP A 229 1.06 3.79 14.90
CA ASP A 229 1.52 2.41 14.65
C ASP A 229 1.76 2.11 13.16
N GLY A 230 1.30 2.99 12.27
CA GLY A 230 1.58 2.89 10.85
C GLY A 230 1.92 4.20 10.19
N GLU A 231 2.51 4.09 9.01
CA GLU A 231 2.79 5.22 8.12
C GLU A 231 2.70 4.76 6.66
N ILE A 232 2.24 5.64 5.78
CA ILE A 232 2.34 5.47 4.34
C ILE A 232 3.44 6.40 3.85
N GLN A 233 4.38 5.87 3.08
CA GLN A 233 5.44 6.66 2.44
C GLN A 233 5.39 6.52 0.91
N ILE A 234 5.54 7.63 0.22
CA ILE A 234 5.49 7.73 -1.23
C ILE A 234 6.84 8.24 -1.72
N PHE A 235 7.48 7.48 -2.60
CA PHE A 235 8.72 7.89 -3.25
C PHE A 235 8.49 8.00 -4.75
N ARG A 236 8.80 9.17 -5.33
CA ARG A 236 8.68 9.38 -6.80
C ARG A 236 9.61 8.44 -7.57
N ASP A 237 10.77 8.18 -6.99
CA ASP A 237 11.84 7.32 -7.47
C ASP A 237 11.80 5.90 -6.85
N TYR A 238 10.68 5.49 -6.23
CA TYR A 238 10.51 4.20 -5.56
C TYR A 238 11.09 3.00 -6.34
N ARG A 239 10.83 2.95 -7.65
CA ARG A 239 11.31 1.84 -8.51
C ARG A 239 12.81 1.89 -8.74
N GLU A 240 13.38 3.09 -8.84
CA GLU A 240 14.82 3.27 -8.93
C GLU A 240 15.49 2.88 -7.62
N MET A 241 14.96 3.36 -6.48
CA MET A 241 15.41 2.98 -5.14
C MET A 241 15.40 1.46 -4.97
N LEU A 242 14.30 0.81 -5.32
CA LEU A 242 14.16 -0.65 -5.29
C LEU A 242 15.22 -1.36 -6.16
N SER A 243 15.43 -0.88 -7.39
CA SER A 243 16.46 -1.45 -8.28
C SER A 243 17.85 -1.34 -7.68
N VAL A 244 18.19 -0.19 -7.09
CA VAL A 244 19.48 0.05 -6.44
C VAL A 244 19.64 -0.84 -5.21
N ALA A 245 18.61 -0.96 -4.36
CA ALA A 245 18.66 -1.79 -3.15
C ALA A 245 18.86 -3.28 -3.48
N ILE A 246 18.17 -3.80 -4.51
CA ILE A 246 18.35 -5.18 -4.98
C ILE A 246 19.77 -5.41 -5.50
N GLU A 247 20.30 -4.48 -6.30
CA GLU A 247 21.67 -4.54 -6.80
C GLU A 247 22.68 -4.51 -5.65
N ALA A 248 22.50 -3.60 -4.70
CA ALA A 248 23.35 -3.45 -3.52
C ALA A 248 23.39 -4.73 -2.68
N ARG A 249 22.22 -5.29 -2.35
CA ARG A 249 22.13 -6.53 -1.58
C ARG A 249 22.82 -7.69 -2.30
N ARG A 250 22.65 -7.79 -3.63
CA ARG A 250 23.31 -8.79 -4.45
C ARG A 250 24.84 -8.62 -4.44
N GLU A 251 25.35 -7.39 -4.61
CA GLU A 251 26.80 -7.12 -4.58
C GLU A 251 27.43 -7.46 -3.22
N VAL A 252 26.75 -7.14 -2.11
CA VAL A 252 27.21 -7.51 -0.76
C VAL A 252 27.32 -9.02 -0.59
N LEU A 253 26.27 -9.76 -0.98
CA LEU A 253 26.25 -11.23 -0.89
C LEU A 253 27.31 -11.89 -1.79
N GLN A 254 27.51 -11.36 -3.00
CA GLN A 254 28.52 -11.87 -3.94
C GLN A 254 29.95 -11.64 -3.46
N ALA A 255 30.19 -10.56 -2.70
CA ALA A 255 31.48 -10.30 -2.07
C ALA A 255 31.75 -11.20 -0.84
N GLY A 256 30.85 -12.13 -0.51
CA GLY A 256 30.96 -12.99 0.66
C GLY A 256 30.63 -12.29 1.99
N GLY A 257 30.07 -11.08 1.92
CA GLY A 257 29.64 -10.33 3.10
C GLY A 257 28.27 -10.77 3.61
N GLU A 258 28.01 -10.49 4.89
CA GLU A 258 26.67 -10.58 5.44
C GLU A 258 25.83 -9.38 4.97
N ALA A 259 24.61 -9.65 4.48
CA ALA A 259 23.69 -8.62 4.00
C ALA A 259 22.96 -7.91 5.16
N THR A 260 23.73 -7.37 6.10
CA THR A 260 23.23 -6.48 7.16
C THR A 260 22.70 -5.19 6.54
N ARG A 261 21.73 -4.56 7.22
CA ARG A 261 21.14 -3.30 6.76
C ARG A 261 22.20 -2.24 6.47
N GLU A 262 23.15 -2.07 7.37
CA GLU A 262 24.25 -1.11 7.23
C GLU A 262 25.14 -1.41 6.01
N ALA A 263 25.54 -2.67 5.81
CA ALA A 263 26.37 -3.06 4.67
C ALA A 263 25.65 -2.78 3.33
N VAL A 264 24.34 -3.07 3.26
CA VAL A 264 23.55 -2.82 2.07
C VAL A 264 23.36 -1.31 1.86
N TRP A 265 23.06 -0.52 2.89
CA TRP A 265 22.93 0.94 2.80
C TRP A 265 24.22 1.61 2.30
N ASN A 266 25.37 1.24 2.86
CA ASN A 266 26.66 1.74 2.40
C ASN A 266 26.88 1.41 0.91
N ARG A 267 26.47 0.21 0.48
CA ARG A 267 26.55 -0.19 -0.93
C ARG A 267 25.58 0.56 -1.84
N VAL A 268 24.36 0.84 -1.37
CA VAL A 268 23.35 1.65 -2.09
C VAL A 268 23.94 3.01 -2.45
N GLU A 269 24.58 3.68 -1.50
CA GLU A 269 25.16 5.02 -1.72
C GLU A 269 26.31 4.99 -2.75
N ILE A 270 27.15 3.95 -2.72
CA ILE A 270 28.19 3.74 -3.75
C ILE A 270 27.57 3.57 -5.14
N ILE A 271 26.51 2.77 -5.27
CA ILE A 271 25.85 2.52 -6.56
C ILE A 271 25.18 3.79 -7.09
N LYS A 272 24.51 4.57 -6.22
CA LYS A 272 23.93 5.85 -6.60
C LYS A 272 24.99 6.80 -7.14
N ALA A 273 26.11 6.97 -6.43
CA ALA A 273 27.22 7.81 -6.87
C ALA A 273 27.80 7.37 -8.22
N ARG A 274 27.92 6.05 -8.45
CA ARG A 274 28.36 5.48 -9.73
C ARG A 274 27.40 5.81 -10.88
N ARG A 275 26.08 5.69 -10.65
CA ARG A 275 25.05 5.98 -11.66
C ARG A 275 24.98 7.47 -11.99
N GLU A 276 25.09 8.32 -10.98
CA GLU A 276 25.08 9.76 -11.18
C GLU A 276 26.29 10.23 -12.01
N LYS A 277 27.49 9.75 -11.67
CA LYS A 277 28.70 10.03 -12.47
C LYS A 277 28.53 9.59 -13.92
N ALA A 278 27.96 8.40 -14.16
CA ALA A 278 27.73 7.90 -15.51
C ALA A 278 26.75 8.77 -16.32
N ARG A 279 25.73 9.37 -15.68
CA ARG A 279 24.79 10.30 -16.32
C ARG A 279 25.43 11.63 -16.70
N GLN A 280 26.46 12.08 -15.97
CA GLN A 280 27.15 13.34 -16.23
C GLN A 280 28.21 13.24 -17.32
N THR A 281 28.71 12.04 -17.61
CA THR A 281 29.78 11.79 -18.60
C THR A 281 29.31 11.22 -19.94
N GLY A 282 28.01 10.98 -20.11
CA GLY A 282 27.41 10.43 -21.33
C GLY A 282 26.41 11.41 -21.93
#